data_AF-A0A0L0FI68-F1
#
_entry.id   AF-A0A0L0FI68-F1
#
_cell.length_a   1.000
_cell.length_b   1.000
_cell.length_c   1.000
_cell.angle_alpha   90.00
_cell.angle_beta   90.00
_cell.angle_gamma   90.00
#
_symmetry.space_group_name_H-M   'P 1'
#
loop_
_entity.id
_entity.type
_entity.pdbx_description
1 polymer ?
#
loop_
_entity_poly.entity_id
_entity_poly.type
_entity_poly.pdbx_seq_one_letter_code
_entity_poly.pdbx_strand_id
1 'polypeptide(L)'
;MFLSTSVSSALSSAEDDSTRDHRKESNGEKSDTELVRMYTFCSRTRSGNMAAIFVNLNADKDVGVNLKTMSDTIDFDLVPRVEYMLTSTALSSLDIYLNDKLLSLTDTGALPDLKGRRVVPGYFDEQATVLLQPASYAIIDFEAELDLCKA
;
A
#
# COMPACT_ATOMS: atom_id res chain seq x y z
N MET A 1 -16.52 12.08 -1.61
CA MET A 1 -15.54 13.07 -1.16
C MET A 1 -14.18 12.52 -1.57
N PHE A 2 -13.51 13.12 -2.55
CA PHE A 2 -12.21 12.64 -3.04
C PHE A 2 -11.12 13.48 -2.39
N LEU A 3 -10.27 12.87 -1.57
CA LEU A 3 -9.07 13.50 -1.03
C LEU A 3 -7.88 13.00 -1.86
N SER A 4 -7.35 13.90 -2.68
CA SER A 4 -6.05 13.76 -3.34
C SER A 4 -5.00 14.27 -2.36
N THR A 5 -3.98 13.46 -2.06
CA THR A 5 -2.87 13.86 -1.20
C THR A 5 -1.60 13.99 -2.04
N SER A 6 -1.11 15.22 -2.18
CA SER A 6 0.19 15.54 -2.77
C SER A 6 1.31 15.24 -1.77
N VAL A 7 2.39 14.62 -2.22
CA VAL A 7 3.64 14.49 -1.44
C VAL A 7 4.50 15.73 -1.70
N SER A 8 4.88 16.47 -0.64
CA SER A 8 5.79 17.61 -0.74
C SER A 8 7.19 17.24 -0.24
N SER A 9 8.19 17.39 -1.10
CA SER A 9 9.61 17.31 -0.76
C SER A 9 10.09 18.69 -0.31
N ALA A 10 10.42 18.86 0.97
CA ALA A 10 11.14 20.03 1.45
C ALA A 10 12.63 19.87 1.14
N LEU A 11 13.21 20.78 0.35
CA LEU A 11 14.66 20.92 0.21
C LEU A 11 15.07 22.29 0.77
N SER A 12 15.88 22.28 1.84
CA SER A 12 16.31 23.49 2.53
C SER A 12 17.31 24.28 1.70
N SER A 13 17.10 25.59 1.67
CA SER A 13 18.00 26.62 1.16
C SER A 13 19.35 26.62 1.88
N ALA A 14 20.43 26.53 1.11
CA ALA A 14 21.73 27.09 1.44
C ALA A 14 22.16 27.96 0.26
N GLU A 15 22.42 29.24 0.54
CA GLU A 15 22.95 30.23 -0.39
C GLU A 15 24.40 29.88 -0.74
N ASP A 16 24.77 29.94 -2.02
CA ASP A 16 26.13 30.33 -2.39
C ASP A 16 26.19 30.95 -3.79
N ASP A 17 27.03 31.98 -3.88
CA ASP A 17 27.21 32.98 -4.93
C ASP A 17 28.28 32.51 -5.94
N SER A 18 27.96 32.38 -7.24
CA SER A 18 28.96 32.46 -8.32
C SER A 18 28.34 32.37 -9.72
N THR A 19 28.77 33.26 -10.59
CA THR A 19 28.43 33.44 -12.00
C THR A 19 28.89 32.29 -12.92
N ARG A 20 28.00 31.73 -13.76
CA ARG A 20 28.36 31.24 -15.11
C ARG A 20 27.17 30.83 -15.98
N ASP A 21 27.22 31.29 -17.23
CA ASP A 21 26.44 30.82 -18.38
C ASP A 21 26.36 29.30 -18.47
N HIS A 22 25.16 28.74 -18.28
CA HIS A 22 24.76 27.50 -18.92
C HIS A 22 23.30 27.58 -19.32
N ARG A 23 23.09 27.59 -20.64
CA ARG A 23 21.87 27.24 -21.36
C ARG A 23 21.03 26.23 -20.56
N LYS A 24 19.96 26.72 -19.94
CA LYS A 24 19.00 25.92 -19.18
C LYS A 24 18.18 25.11 -20.20
N GLU A 25 18.67 23.93 -20.55
CA GLU A 25 17.79 22.87 -21.02
C GLU A 25 16.79 22.64 -19.89
N SER A 26 15.54 23.03 -20.12
CA SER A 26 14.46 22.67 -19.22
C SER A 26 14.35 21.15 -19.29
N ASN A 27 15.02 20.47 -18.36
CA ASN A 27 14.67 19.13 -17.96
C ASN A 27 13.19 19.19 -17.63
N GLY A 28 12.36 18.71 -18.55
CA GLY A 28 10.98 18.40 -18.23
C GLY A 28 11.06 17.44 -17.07
N GLU A 29 10.69 17.92 -15.88
CA GLU A 29 10.36 17.08 -14.75
C GLU A 29 9.36 16.07 -15.29
N LYS A 30 9.82 14.86 -15.59
CA LYS A 30 8.94 13.72 -15.67
C LYS A 30 8.35 13.66 -14.27
N SER A 31 7.12 14.15 -14.14
CA SER A 31 6.27 13.86 -13.00
C SER A 31 6.49 12.40 -12.66
N ASP A 32 7.13 12.17 -11.51
CA ASP A 32 7.30 10.84 -10.93
C ASP A 32 5.91 10.22 -10.96
N THR A 33 5.75 9.26 -11.86
CA THR A 33 4.43 8.68 -12.11
C THR A 33 4.03 8.01 -10.82
N GLU A 34 2.89 8.34 -10.22
CA GLU A 34 2.47 7.73 -8.95
C GLU A 34 2.42 6.20 -9.12
N LEU A 35 3.42 5.50 -8.56
CA LEU A 35 3.60 4.06 -8.75
C LEU A 35 2.81 3.22 -7.75
N VAL A 36 2.09 3.86 -6.82
CA VAL A 36 1.19 3.19 -5.89
C VAL A 36 -0.19 3.80 -5.99
N ARG A 37 -1.21 2.96 -6.11
CA ARG A 37 -2.62 3.36 -6.02
C ARG A 37 -3.26 2.75 -4.79
N MET A 38 -4.16 3.49 -4.18
CA MET A 38 -4.91 3.04 -3.00
C MET A 38 -6.40 3.29 -3.19
N TYR A 39 -7.23 2.33 -2.79
CA TYR A 39 -8.68 2.42 -2.77
C TYR A 39 -9.19 1.94 -1.42
N THR A 40 -10.07 2.69 -0.76
CA THR A 40 -10.60 2.35 0.57
C THR A 40 -12.12 2.12 0.52
N PHE A 41 -12.60 1.24 1.39
CA PHE A 41 -14.02 0.87 1.51
C PHE A 41 -14.31 0.37 2.93
N CYS A 42 -15.59 0.41 3.34
CA CYS A 42 -15.98 -0.29 4.57
C CYS A 42 -15.90 -1.80 4.36
N SER A 43 -15.27 -2.50 5.29
CA SER A 43 -15.06 -3.93 5.20
C SER A 43 -16.35 -4.69 5.47
N ARG A 44 -16.49 -5.86 4.85
CA ARG A 44 -17.62 -6.79 5.07
C ARG A 44 -17.30 -7.88 6.08
N THR A 45 -16.05 -7.98 6.52
CA THR A 45 -15.62 -9.01 7.49
C THR A 45 -16.20 -8.75 8.87
N ARG A 46 -16.29 -7.47 9.27
CA ARG A 46 -16.83 -7.02 10.55
C ARG A 46 -17.36 -5.59 10.47
N SER A 47 -18.45 -5.31 11.19
CA SER A 47 -19.00 -3.95 11.32
C SER A 47 -17.98 -2.99 11.94
N GLY A 48 -17.87 -1.79 11.41
CA GLY A 48 -16.88 -0.79 11.83
C GLY A 48 -15.49 -0.95 11.20
N ASN A 49 -15.18 -2.09 10.57
CA ASN A 49 -13.88 -2.26 9.90
C ASN A 49 -13.81 -1.49 8.58
N MET A 50 -12.60 -1.09 8.22
CA MET A 50 -12.27 -0.52 6.91
C MET A 50 -11.34 -1.48 6.19
N ALA A 51 -11.46 -1.60 4.88
CA ALA A 51 -10.48 -2.27 4.06
C ALA A 51 -9.89 -1.33 3.01
N ALA A 52 -8.66 -1.60 2.63
CA ALA A 52 -7.95 -0.90 1.56
C ALA A 52 -7.37 -1.90 0.55
N ILE A 53 -7.39 -1.53 -0.71
CA ILE A 53 -6.64 -2.18 -1.78
C ILE A 53 -5.48 -1.27 -2.15
N PHE A 54 -4.26 -1.80 -2.05
CA PHE A 54 -3.05 -1.18 -2.54
C PHE A 54 -2.60 -1.86 -3.83
N VAL A 55 -2.17 -1.09 -4.81
CA VAL A 55 -1.63 -1.60 -6.09
C VAL A 55 -0.26 -0.97 -6.30
N ASN A 56 0.79 -1.80 -6.32
CA ASN A 56 2.14 -1.36 -6.69
C ASN A 56 2.33 -1.57 -8.19
N LEU A 57 2.32 -0.47 -8.93
CA LEU A 57 2.58 -0.41 -10.37
C LEU A 57 4.08 -0.35 -10.70
N ASN A 58 4.95 -0.27 -9.70
CA ASN A 58 6.39 -0.42 -9.92
C ASN A 58 6.70 -1.91 -10.17
N ALA A 59 7.29 -2.23 -11.32
CA ALA A 59 7.60 -3.60 -11.70
C ALA A 59 8.93 -4.13 -11.10
N ASP A 60 9.77 -3.26 -10.56
CA ASP A 60 11.17 -3.56 -10.25
C ASP A 60 11.50 -3.47 -8.76
N LYS A 61 10.70 -2.78 -7.96
CA LYS A 61 11.03 -2.51 -6.54
C LYS A 61 9.83 -2.66 -5.61
N ASP A 62 10.16 -3.12 -4.40
CA ASP A 62 9.23 -3.07 -3.27
C ASP A 62 8.93 -1.63 -2.90
N VAL A 63 7.70 -1.37 -2.45
CA VAL A 63 7.28 -0.06 -1.94
C VAL A 63 6.73 -0.21 -0.54
N GLY A 64 7.36 0.47 0.42
CA GLY A 64 6.83 0.62 1.76
C GLY A 64 5.79 1.75 1.82
N VAL A 65 4.58 1.44 2.24
CA VAL A 65 3.52 2.43 2.48
C VAL A 65 3.39 2.67 3.98
N ASN A 66 3.63 3.92 4.40
CA ASN A 66 3.40 4.35 5.77
C ASN A 66 1.90 4.68 5.95
N LEU A 67 1.26 4.08 6.95
CA LEU A 67 -0.20 4.17 7.14
C LEU A 67 -0.63 5.42 7.92
N LYS A 68 0.29 6.07 8.65
CA LYS A 68 0.05 7.30 9.41
C LYS A 68 -0.59 8.42 8.59
N THR A 69 -0.26 8.49 7.29
CA THR A 69 -0.76 9.54 6.41
C THR A 69 -2.17 9.29 5.89
N MET A 70 -2.84 8.19 6.28
CA MET A 70 -4.19 7.85 5.79
C MET A 70 -5.30 8.64 6.49
N SER A 71 -5.08 9.12 7.72
CA SER A 71 -6.06 9.92 8.46
C SER A 71 -5.38 10.73 9.56
N ASP A 72 -5.80 11.97 9.74
CA ASP A 72 -5.35 12.80 10.86
C ASP A 72 -6.03 12.41 12.19
N THR A 73 -7.13 11.66 12.15
CA THR A 73 -7.93 11.31 13.33
C THR A 73 -7.72 9.87 13.80
N ILE A 74 -7.34 8.97 12.90
CA ILE A 74 -7.12 7.56 13.20
C ILE A 74 -5.66 7.25 12.90
N ASP A 75 -4.93 6.90 13.95
CA ASP A 75 -3.56 6.44 13.80
C ASP A 75 -3.57 4.97 13.34
N PHE A 76 -3.65 4.77 12.03
CA PHE A 76 -3.68 3.43 11.42
C PHE A 76 -2.40 2.63 11.67
N ASP A 77 -1.33 3.28 12.14
CA ASP A 77 -0.11 2.58 12.58
C ASP A 77 -0.35 1.71 13.82
N LEU A 78 -1.37 2.04 14.62
CA LEU A 78 -1.72 1.35 15.86
C LEU A 78 -2.93 0.42 15.72
N VAL A 79 -3.53 0.35 14.53
CA VAL A 79 -4.73 -0.46 14.29
C VAL A 79 -4.34 -1.88 13.87
N PRO A 80 -4.80 -2.92 14.57
CA PRO A 80 -4.63 -4.31 14.12
C PRO A 80 -5.22 -4.50 12.72
N ARG A 81 -4.54 -5.30 11.90
CA ARG A 81 -4.95 -5.52 10.52
C ARG A 81 -4.66 -6.93 10.05
N VAL A 82 -5.33 -7.32 8.96
CA VAL A 82 -5.07 -8.57 8.25
C VAL A 82 -4.70 -8.24 6.80
N GLU A 83 -3.54 -8.71 6.38
CA GLU A 83 -2.96 -8.44 5.07
C GLU A 83 -3.09 -9.65 4.14
N TYR A 84 -3.49 -9.40 2.90
CA TYR A 84 -3.66 -10.38 1.83
C TYR A 84 -2.88 -9.89 0.62
N MET A 85 -1.60 -10.25 0.54
CA MET A 85 -0.72 -9.89 -0.58
C MET A 85 -0.90 -10.88 -1.73
N LEU A 86 -1.24 -10.37 -2.92
CA LEU A 86 -1.39 -11.16 -4.13
C LEU A 86 -0.26 -10.84 -5.10
N THR A 87 0.54 -11.86 -5.39
CA THR A 87 1.75 -11.74 -6.20
C THR A 87 1.77 -12.80 -7.29
N SER A 88 2.67 -12.61 -8.26
CA SER A 88 2.93 -13.58 -9.31
C SER A 88 4.41 -13.54 -9.69
N THR A 89 4.90 -14.62 -10.29
CA THR A 89 6.29 -14.72 -10.76
C THR A 89 6.54 -13.84 -11.99
N ALA A 90 5.49 -13.52 -12.74
CA ALA A 90 5.51 -12.61 -13.89
C ALA A 90 4.09 -12.08 -14.16
N LEU A 91 3.97 -10.91 -14.80
CA LEU A 91 2.66 -10.35 -15.18
C LEU A 91 1.85 -11.25 -16.15
N SER A 92 2.54 -12.11 -16.90
CA SER A 92 1.93 -13.07 -17.83
C SER A 92 1.63 -14.43 -17.20
N SER A 93 2.03 -14.65 -15.95
CA SER A 93 1.82 -15.91 -15.26
C SER A 93 0.33 -16.10 -14.92
N LEU A 94 -0.11 -17.36 -14.98
CA LEU A 94 -1.45 -17.75 -14.56
C LEU A 94 -1.49 -18.17 -13.08
N ASP A 95 -0.31 -18.35 -12.47
CA ASP A 95 -0.16 -18.70 -11.07
C ASP A 95 -0.17 -17.43 -10.22
N ILE A 96 -1.05 -17.42 -9.22
CA ILE A 96 -1.19 -16.34 -8.26
C ILE A 96 -0.86 -16.89 -6.87
N TYR A 97 -0.11 -16.12 -6.11
CA TYR A 97 0.30 -16.45 -4.75
C TYR A 97 -0.40 -15.50 -3.78
N LEU A 98 -0.97 -16.04 -2.71
CA LEU A 98 -1.48 -15.28 -1.57
C LEU A 98 -0.51 -15.43 -0.41
N ASN A 99 0.10 -14.33 0.04
CA ASN A 99 1.06 -14.34 1.15
C ASN A 99 2.12 -15.46 0.97
N ASP A 100 2.77 -15.46 -0.20
CA ASP A 100 3.80 -16.41 -0.64
C ASP A 100 3.34 -17.88 -0.81
N LYS A 101 2.03 -18.15 -0.75
CA LYS A 101 1.46 -19.49 -0.99
C LYS A 101 0.67 -19.53 -2.29
N LEU A 102 0.97 -20.50 -3.15
CA LEU A 102 0.22 -20.70 -4.40
C LEU A 102 -1.27 -20.89 -4.11
N LEU A 103 -2.11 -20.09 -4.77
CA LEU A 103 -3.55 -20.27 -4.77
C LEU A 103 -3.92 -21.33 -5.80
N SER A 104 -4.20 -22.53 -5.32
CA SER A 104 -4.75 -23.62 -6.12
C SER A 104 -6.03 -24.16 -5.49
N LEU A 105 -6.88 -24.78 -6.29
CA LEU A 105 -7.96 -25.60 -5.74
C LEU A 105 -7.38 -26.69 -4.84
N THR A 106 -8.18 -27.11 -3.87
CA THR A 106 -7.86 -28.29 -3.07
C THR A 106 -7.92 -29.55 -3.94
N ASP A 107 -7.42 -30.68 -3.42
CA ASP A 107 -7.49 -31.98 -4.10
C ASP A 107 -8.93 -32.42 -4.43
N THR A 108 -9.91 -31.85 -3.71
CA THR A 108 -11.34 -32.10 -3.93
C THR A 108 -11.99 -31.12 -4.93
N GLY A 109 -11.21 -30.21 -5.52
CA GLY A 109 -11.70 -29.16 -6.41
C GLY A 109 -12.41 -28.00 -5.71
N ALA A 110 -12.29 -27.88 -4.38
CA ALA A 110 -12.88 -26.78 -3.62
C ALA A 110 -11.96 -25.55 -3.63
N LEU A 111 -12.54 -24.37 -3.36
CA LEU A 111 -11.75 -23.16 -3.15
C LEU A 111 -10.85 -23.32 -1.90
N PRO A 112 -9.58 -22.90 -1.97
CA PRO A 112 -8.71 -22.92 -0.80
C PRO A 112 -9.17 -21.88 0.23
N ASP A 113 -8.80 -22.10 1.49
CA ASP A 113 -8.95 -21.09 2.54
C ASP A 113 -8.00 -19.91 2.27
N LEU A 114 -8.55 -18.69 2.27
CA LEU A 114 -7.80 -17.47 1.99
C LEU A 114 -7.21 -16.93 3.29
N LYS A 115 -6.03 -17.43 3.66
CA LYS A 115 -5.37 -17.05 4.91
C LYS A 115 -4.60 -15.75 4.78
N GLY A 116 -5.11 -14.72 5.45
CA GLY A 116 -4.41 -13.45 5.64
C GLY A 116 -3.27 -13.54 6.66
N ARG A 117 -2.31 -12.61 6.58
CA ARG A 117 -1.27 -12.39 7.58
C ARG A 117 -1.77 -11.35 8.57
N ARG A 118 -1.98 -11.74 9.83
CA ARG A 118 -2.40 -10.81 10.87
C ARG A 118 -1.20 -10.02 11.37
N VAL A 119 -1.34 -8.70 11.41
CA VAL A 119 -0.36 -7.76 11.96
C VAL A 119 -0.99 -7.05 13.14
N VAL A 120 -0.33 -7.13 14.29
CA VAL A 120 -0.76 -6.46 15.53
C VAL A 120 0.35 -5.50 15.95
N PRO A 121 0.15 -4.17 15.77
CA PRO A 121 1.17 -3.19 16.08
C PRO A 121 1.71 -3.30 17.52
N GLY A 122 3.02 -3.13 17.69
CA GLY A 122 3.68 -3.18 19.00
C GLY A 122 4.08 -4.58 19.49
N TYR A 123 3.74 -5.64 18.74
CA TYR A 123 4.27 -6.98 18.93
C TYR A 123 5.35 -7.24 17.86
N PHE A 124 6.59 -7.56 18.28
CA PHE A 124 7.70 -7.98 17.42
C PHE A 124 8.31 -6.99 16.41
N ASP A 125 8.32 -5.68 16.68
CA ASP A 125 8.99 -4.68 15.82
C ASP A 125 8.39 -4.61 14.39
N GLU A 126 7.18 -5.14 14.21
CA GLU A 126 6.41 -5.00 12.99
C GLU A 126 5.99 -3.54 12.87
N GLN A 127 6.80 -2.78 12.14
CA GLN A 127 6.51 -1.40 11.82
C GLN A 127 5.18 -1.31 11.06
N ALA A 128 4.50 -0.18 11.23
CA ALA A 128 3.25 0.16 10.56
C ALA A 128 3.35 0.29 9.02
N THR A 129 4.49 -0.08 8.44
CA THR A 129 4.72 -0.02 7.01
C THR A 129 4.15 -1.27 6.35
N VAL A 130 3.24 -1.07 5.40
CA VAL A 130 2.83 -2.13 4.48
C VAL A 130 3.87 -2.24 3.38
N LEU A 131 4.53 -3.39 3.27
CA LEU A 131 5.49 -3.65 2.20
C LEU A 131 4.78 -4.26 0.98
N LEU A 132 4.70 -3.52 -0.12
CA LEU A 132 4.14 -3.97 -1.38
C LEU A 132 5.25 -4.50 -2.29
N GLN A 133 5.16 -5.76 -2.71
CA GLN A 133 6.10 -6.36 -3.69
C GLN A 133 5.95 -5.71 -5.08
N PRO A 134 6.88 -5.90 -6.01
CA PRO A 134 6.81 -5.30 -7.33
C PRO A 134 5.63 -5.90 -8.13
N ALA A 135 4.97 -5.08 -8.95
CA ALA A 135 3.85 -5.48 -9.79
C ALA A 135 2.76 -6.29 -9.05
N SER A 136 2.48 -5.91 -7.80
CA SER A 136 1.60 -6.65 -6.89
C SER A 136 0.39 -5.82 -6.46
N TYR A 137 -0.55 -6.48 -5.79
CA TYR A 137 -1.62 -5.79 -5.09
C TYR A 137 -1.88 -6.47 -3.74
N ALA A 138 -2.26 -5.66 -2.75
CA ALA A 138 -2.55 -6.11 -1.41
C ALA A 138 -3.94 -5.67 -1.00
N ILE A 139 -4.71 -6.56 -0.38
CA ILE A 139 -5.93 -6.22 0.34
C ILE A 139 -5.59 -6.19 1.83
N ILE A 140 -5.99 -5.12 2.51
CA ILE A 140 -5.72 -4.95 3.94
C ILE A 140 -7.02 -4.62 4.64
N ASP A 141 -7.36 -5.41 5.64
CA ASP A 141 -8.54 -5.24 6.47
C ASP A 141 -8.14 -4.71 7.84
N PHE A 142 -8.57 -3.50 8.17
CA PHE A 142 -8.23 -2.77 9.39
C PHE A 142 -9.35 -2.90 10.43
N GLU A 143 -9.00 -3.31 11.64
CA GLU A 143 -9.89 -3.41 12.81
C GLU A 143 -10.09 -2.02 13.47
N ALA A 144 -10.57 -1.04 12.69
CA ALA A 144 -10.57 0.40 13.06
C ALA A 144 -11.82 0.90 13.81
N GLU A 145 -12.89 0.11 13.91
CA GLU A 145 -14.15 0.45 14.62
C GLU A 145 -14.77 1.82 14.22
N LEU A 146 -14.66 2.18 12.93
CA LEU A 146 -15.15 3.43 12.35
C LEU A 146 -16.67 3.53 12.37
N ASP A 147 -17.21 4.61 12.93
CA ASP A 147 -18.66 4.84 12.96
C ASP A 147 -19.30 4.89 11.57
N LEU A 148 -18.61 5.46 10.57
CA LEU A 148 -19.12 5.50 9.19
C LEU A 148 -19.29 4.10 8.57
N CYS A 149 -18.56 3.11 9.08
CA CYS A 149 -18.60 1.72 8.62
C CYS A 149 -19.45 0.82 9.52
N LYS A 150 -20.19 1.39 10.47
CA LYS A 150 -21.20 0.67 11.25
C LYS A 150 -22.53 0.77 10.50
N ALA A 151 -23.02 -0.37 10.02
CA ALA A 151 -24.32 -0.50 9.37
C ALA A 151 -25.46 -0.66 10.39
#